data_AF-B8C6M7-F1
#
_entry.id   AF-B8C6M7-F1
#
_cell.length_a   1.000
_cell.length_b   1.000
_cell.length_c   1.000
_cell.angle_alpha   90.00
_cell.angle_beta   90.00
_cell.angle_gamma   90.00
#
_symmetry.space_group_name_H-M   'P 1'
#
loop_
_entity.id
_entity.type
_entity.pdbx_description
1 polymer ?
#
loop_
_entity_poly.entity_id
_entity_poly.type
_entity_poly.pdbx_seq_one_letter_code
_entity_poly.pdbx_strand_id
1 'polypeptide(L)'
;MRSKEAREKFPQLNDRDIKYCAVFYEGQHNDARTNLAIAMTAAEKGAHISNYVEMKEAILDESGKVIGIKALDRIAGDSFEIYGKNVIFAGGPFTDALREMETDEEVKPAVQGASGSHIVLPGYYAPKDMGLLDYNTSDGRFLFFLPWQGSVLVGTTDKKCAPETSPHPPEDEIQWMLKECEKYLSPSLKVRRSDVLSAWRGWRPLAADPHRPPGGQVSRDHVISTNPKSGVTFIAGGKWTTWREMAEDVLDKTLGDNHPKCNTLDIMLHGGDGYSESLSIELIQKYGLDQRVAEHLVKTYGGRVWEVAERCAPTGKVWPRYGIPLASSYPYIEAEVRFACQEYACTVEDILSRRTRIAFLNKDAATQMLPRVADIMAEELGWSKKVKAAQIKAAEEYLDSYGGRVPKEDELALRLPLHEDIMQVFAEIDTDGSGFLDLQEVKEMAARLGNPLSDKKAKAVFDEMDKNKNGKVDVDEFMHWMDSKSDSHGFRTALSKSMGLGGVGWLNKKGGGGSFLG
;
A
#
# COMPACT_ATOMS: atom_id res chain seq x y z
N MET A 1 33.27 -3.02 8.70
CA MET A 1 33.17 -4.19 7.80
C MET A 1 34.19 -4.05 6.67
N ARG A 2 34.88 -5.12 6.26
CA ARG A 2 35.84 -5.06 5.13
C ARG A 2 35.10 -5.11 3.78
N SER A 3 35.70 -4.60 2.70
CA SER A 3 35.06 -4.52 1.37
C SER A 3 34.63 -5.89 0.82
N LYS A 4 35.41 -6.95 1.07
CA LYS A 4 35.05 -8.32 0.68
C LYS A 4 33.77 -8.79 1.40
N GLU A 5 33.71 -8.60 2.71
CA GLU A 5 32.58 -8.97 3.55
C GLU A 5 31.32 -8.15 3.20
N ALA A 6 31.48 -6.87 2.88
CA ALA A 6 30.38 -6.03 2.39
C ALA A 6 29.77 -6.57 1.10
N ARG A 7 30.58 -7.08 0.16
CA ARG A 7 30.11 -7.70 -1.08
C ARG A 7 29.50 -9.10 -0.86
N GLU A 8 29.99 -9.85 0.11
CA GLU A 8 29.37 -11.13 0.48
C GLU A 8 27.97 -10.93 1.07
N LYS A 9 27.79 -9.88 1.87
CA LYS A 9 26.49 -9.52 2.44
C LYS A 9 25.57 -8.83 1.44
N PHE A 10 26.11 -7.95 0.59
CA PHE A 10 25.38 -7.14 -0.39
C PHE A 10 25.96 -7.39 -1.80
N PRO A 11 25.66 -8.55 -2.41
CA PRO A 11 26.25 -8.96 -3.70
C PRO A 11 25.82 -8.08 -4.88
N GLN A 12 24.76 -7.29 -4.70
CA GLN A 12 24.28 -6.35 -5.71
C GLN A 12 25.16 -5.09 -5.82
N LEU A 13 26.07 -4.84 -4.87
CA LEU A 13 26.93 -3.66 -4.91
C LEU A 13 27.85 -3.66 -6.13
N ASN A 14 28.11 -2.48 -6.67
CA ASN A 14 29.05 -2.25 -7.76
C ASN A 14 30.48 -2.63 -7.35
N ASP A 15 31.27 -3.14 -8.32
CA ASP A 15 32.68 -3.53 -8.19
C ASP A 15 33.66 -2.37 -7.97
N ARG A 16 33.16 -1.16 -7.69
CA ARG A 16 34.00 -0.01 -7.34
C ARG A 16 34.85 -0.30 -6.11
N ASP A 17 35.98 0.40 -6.00
CA ASP A 17 36.89 0.33 -4.85
C ASP A 17 36.22 0.88 -3.57
N ILE A 18 35.36 0.08 -2.93
CA ILE A 18 34.83 0.35 -1.59
C ILE A 18 36.03 0.43 -0.65
N LYS A 19 36.41 1.64 -0.22
CA LYS A 19 37.55 1.86 0.68
C LYS A 19 37.20 1.60 2.15
N TYR A 20 36.00 2.00 2.55
CA TYR A 20 35.52 1.94 3.92
C TYR A 20 34.04 1.55 3.94
N CYS A 21 33.65 0.78 4.96
CA CYS A 21 32.25 0.46 5.22
C CYS A 21 31.99 0.53 6.73
N ALA A 22 31.12 1.46 7.12
CA ALA A 22 30.63 1.61 8.48
C ALA A 22 29.31 0.83 8.62
N VAL A 23 29.16 0.13 9.75
CA VAL A 23 27.94 -0.61 10.09
C VAL A 23 27.48 -0.13 11.45
N PHE A 24 26.20 0.19 11.55
CA PHE A 24 25.55 0.60 12.79
C PHE A 24 24.18 -0.06 12.88
N TYR A 25 23.61 -0.09 14.08
CA TYR A 25 22.28 -0.62 14.33
C TYR A 25 21.25 0.51 14.26
N GLU A 26 20.07 0.20 13.75
CA GLU A 26 18.96 1.15 13.67
C GLU A 26 17.62 0.43 13.90
N GLY A 27 16.63 1.16 14.42
CA GLY A 27 15.28 0.65 14.65
C GLY A 27 14.40 0.72 13.41
N GLN A 28 13.64 -0.35 13.14
CA GLN A 28 12.55 -0.36 12.18
C GLN A 28 11.23 -0.65 12.91
N HIS A 29 10.19 0.12 12.63
CA HIS A 29 8.86 -0.13 13.16
C HIS A 29 7.79 0.03 12.08
N ASN A 30 6.60 -0.50 12.34
CA ASN A 30 5.42 -0.27 11.52
C ASN A 30 4.65 0.92 12.13
N ASP A 31 4.78 2.08 11.48
CA ASP A 31 4.17 3.34 11.88
C ASP A 31 2.65 3.24 12.06
N ALA A 32 1.94 2.70 11.07
CA ALA A 32 0.49 2.59 11.09
C ALA A 32 -0.01 1.64 12.19
N ARG A 33 0.70 0.52 12.43
CA ARG A 33 0.37 -0.41 13.52
C ARG A 33 0.68 0.17 14.89
N THR A 34 1.81 0.88 15.03
CA THR A 34 2.14 1.58 16.27
C THR A 34 1.07 2.61 16.61
N ASN A 35 0.64 3.40 15.62
CA ASN A 35 -0.41 4.40 15.80
C ASN A 35 -1.74 3.78 16.26
N LEU A 36 -2.13 2.68 15.61
CA LEU A 36 -3.34 1.94 15.98
C LEU A 36 -3.23 1.38 17.40
N ALA A 37 -2.08 0.78 17.76
CA ALA A 37 -1.85 0.26 19.09
C ALA A 37 -1.96 1.36 20.16
N ILE A 38 -1.45 2.57 19.90
CA ILE A 38 -1.62 3.73 20.80
C ILE A 38 -3.10 4.07 20.98
N ALA A 39 -3.85 4.19 19.89
CA ALA A 39 -5.28 4.51 19.94
C ALA A 39 -6.09 3.44 20.68
N MET A 40 -5.86 2.16 20.38
CA MET A 40 -6.53 1.04 21.04
C MET A 40 -6.18 0.96 22.53
N THR A 41 -4.92 1.22 22.90
CA THR A 41 -4.50 1.29 24.32
C THR A 41 -5.25 2.41 25.03
N ALA A 42 -5.41 3.57 24.40
CA ALA A 42 -6.18 4.67 24.98
C ALA A 42 -7.65 4.26 25.20
N ALA A 43 -8.26 3.59 24.23
CA ALA A 43 -9.63 3.08 24.35
C ALA A 43 -9.79 2.06 25.49
N GLU A 44 -8.83 1.13 25.63
CA GLU A 44 -8.78 0.16 26.73
C GLU A 44 -8.63 0.83 28.11
N LYS A 45 -8.03 2.03 28.15
CA LYS A 45 -7.93 2.87 29.36
C LYS A 45 -9.14 3.81 29.56
N GLY A 46 -10.16 3.71 28.71
CA GLY A 46 -11.42 4.46 28.84
C GLY A 46 -11.52 5.73 28.00
N ALA A 47 -10.59 5.98 27.08
CA ALA A 47 -10.74 7.08 26.12
C ALA A 47 -11.80 6.76 25.07
N HIS A 48 -12.59 7.76 24.68
CA HIS A 48 -13.43 7.68 23.49
C HIS A 48 -12.58 8.01 22.27
N ILE A 49 -12.47 7.08 21.32
CA ILE A 49 -11.78 7.27 20.05
C ILE A 49 -12.76 7.12 18.89
N SER A 50 -12.58 7.92 17.84
CA SER A 50 -13.34 7.77 16.60
C SER A 50 -12.48 8.18 15.41
N ASN A 51 -12.33 7.30 14.43
CA ASN A 51 -11.85 7.66 13.10
C ASN A 51 -13.03 8.15 12.25
N TYR A 52 -12.74 8.75 11.09
CA TYR A 52 -13.73 9.31 10.16
C TYR A 52 -14.65 10.40 10.73
N VAL A 53 -14.24 11.03 11.84
CA VAL A 53 -14.93 12.20 12.42
C VAL A 53 -14.10 13.43 12.12
N GLU A 54 -14.60 14.29 11.23
CA GLU A 54 -13.91 15.51 10.81
C GLU A 54 -14.42 16.71 11.60
N MET A 55 -13.52 17.48 12.21
CA MET A 55 -13.84 18.79 12.74
C MET A 55 -14.23 19.74 11.60
N LYS A 56 -15.40 20.38 11.72
CA LYS A 56 -15.87 21.40 10.77
C LYS A 56 -15.68 22.80 11.32
N GLU A 57 -16.00 23.02 12.59
CA GLU A 57 -16.03 24.33 13.24
C GLU A 57 -15.67 24.18 14.72
N ALA A 58 -15.03 25.20 15.31
CA ALA A 58 -14.91 25.32 16.76
C ALA A 58 -16.20 25.91 17.36
N ILE A 59 -16.56 25.50 18.57
CA ILE A 59 -17.68 26.08 19.34
C ILE A 59 -17.09 27.03 20.37
N LEU A 60 -17.47 28.32 20.29
CA LEU A 60 -16.97 29.38 21.16
C LEU A 60 -18.03 29.80 22.19
N ASP A 61 -17.58 30.17 23.39
CA ASP A 61 -18.41 30.85 24.38
C ASP A 61 -18.46 32.38 24.18
N GLU A 62 -19.22 33.08 25.02
CA GLU A 62 -19.37 34.55 24.96
C GLU A 62 -18.05 35.32 25.13
N SER A 63 -17.03 34.70 25.73
CA SER A 63 -15.70 35.29 25.91
C SER A 63 -14.77 35.06 24.73
N GLY A 64 -15.18 34.25 23.75
CA GLY A 64 -14.38 33.82 22.62
C GLY A 64 -13.49 32.60 22.91
N LYS A 65 -13.70 31.90 24.04
CA LYS A 65 -12.98 30.67 24.36
C LYS A 65 -13.64 29.48 23.66
N VAL A 66 -12.84 28.57 23.13
CA VAL A 66 -13.31 27.32 22.55
C VAL A 66 -13.69 26.34 23.66
N ILE A 67 -14.94 25.84 23.59
CA ILE A 67 -15.53 24.91 24.56
C ILE A 67 -15.93 23.57 23.93
N GLY A 68 -15.72 23.42 22.62
CA GLY A 68 -16.07 22.22 21.88
C GLY A 68 -15.80 22.36 20.39
N ILE A 69 -16.22 21.33 19.65
CA ILE A 69 -16.16 21.29 18.19
C ILE A 69 -17.48 20.79 17.62
N LYS A 70 -17.83 21.27 16.43
CA LYS A 70 -18.82 20.65 15.58
C LYS A 70 -18.10 19.71 14.61
N ALA A 71 -18.53 18.46 14.59
CA ALA A 71 -17.90 17.40 13.83
C ALA A 71 -18.86 16.77 12.82
N LEU A 72 -18.31 16.23 11.73
CA LEU A 72 -19.02 15.49 10.69
C LEU A 72 -18.53 14.04 10.69
N ASP A 73 -19.45 13.10 10.89
CA ASP A 73 -19.21 11.70 10.61
C ASP A 73 -19.13 11.51 9.09
N ARG A 74 -17.96 11.18 8.56
CA ARG A 74 -17.72 10.96 7.13
C ARG A 74 -18.30 9.63 6.62
N ILE A 75 -18.66 8.71 7.50
CA ILE A 75 -19.30 7.43 7.16
C ILE A 75 -20.82 7.59 7.14
N ALA A 76 -21.41 8.13 8.21
CA ALA A 76 -22.87 8.29 8.33
C ALA A 76 -23.39 9.54 7.61
N GLY A 77 -22.59 10.61 7.53
CA GLY A 77 -22.96 11.90 6.96
C GLY A 77 -23.60 12.88 7.95
N ASP A 78 -23.78 12.47 9.21
CA ASP A 78 -24.41 13.29 10.24
C ASP A 78 -23.39 14.23 10.92
N SER A 79 -23.87 15.41 11.32
CA SER A 79 -23.10 16.37 12.11
C SER A 79 -23.54 16.37 13.57
N PHE A 80 -22.59 16.47 14.48
CA PHE A 80 -22.84 16.50 15.93
C PHE A 80 -21.81 17.37 16.65
N GLU A 81 -22.08 17.66 17.91
CA GLU A 81 -21.23 18.53 18.74
C GLU A 81 -20.52 17.71 19.81
N ILE A 82 -19.26 18.05 20.05
CA ILE A 82 -18.42 17.45 21.09
C ILE A 82 -17.91 18.58 21.98
N TYR A 83 -18.23 18.53 23.27
CA TYR A 83 -17.82 19.53 24.25
C TYR A 83 -16.67 19.02 25.11
N GLY A 84 -15.71 19.91 25.40
CA GLY A 84 -14.51 19.58 26.15
C GLY A 84 -13.96 20.78 26.91
N LYS A 85 -13.37 20.54 28.08
CA LYS A 85 -12.77 21.61 28.91
C LYS A 85 -11.52 22.22 28.26
N ASN A 86 -10.77 21.38 27.55
CA ASN A 86 -9.56 21.72 26.82
C ASN A 86 -9.65 21.10 25.43
N VAL A 87 -9.24 21.85 24.41
CA VAL A 87 -9.16 21.40 23.02
C VAL A 87 -7.71 21.47 22.58
N ILE A 88 -7.22 20.36 22.01
CA ILE A 88 -5.84 20.22 21.53
C ILE A 88 -5.86 19.88 20.05
N PHE A 89 -5.16 20.68 19.23
CA PHE A 89 -4.95 20.40 17.82
C PHE A 89 -3.61 19.67 17.60
N ALA A 90 -3.71 18.41 17.19
CA ALA A 90 -2.59 17.56 16.80
C ALA A 90 -2.73 17.11 15.33
N GLY A 91 -3.00 18.08 14.43
CA GLY A 91 -3.32 17.83 13.02
C GLY A 91 -2.12 17.47 12.14
N GLY A 92 -0.93 17.35 12.71
CA GLY A 92 0.31 17.11 11.96
C GLY A 92 0.49 18.19 10.88
N PRO A 93 0.65 17.82 9.59
CA PRO A 93 0.81 18.80 8.52
C PRO A 93 -0.40 19.73 8.36
N PHE A 94 -1.58 19.33 8.82
CA PHE A 94 -2.83 20.08 8.70
C PHE A 94 -3.15 20.93 9.93
N THR A 95 -2.19 21.12 10.84
CA THR A 95 -2.41 21.88 12.09
C THR A 95 -2.86 23.31 11.84
N ASP A 96 -2.30 24.00 10.84
CA ASP A 96 -2.73 25.37 10.53
C ASP A 96 -4.17 25.44 10.01
N ALA A 97 -4.64 24.45 9.24
CA ALA A 97 -6.02 24.37 8.80
C ALA A 97 -7.01 24.19 9.98
N LEU A 98 -6.60 23.50 11.04
CA LEU A 98 -7.40 23.43 12.27
C LEU A 98 -7.40 24.77 13.02
N ARG A 99 -6.24 25.44 13.09
CA ARG A 99 -6.10 26.75 13.74
C ARG A 99 -6.89 27.86 13.04
N GLU A 100 -7.13 27.75 11.74
CA GLU A 100 -8.01 28.67 11.02
C GLU A 100 -9.49 28.51 11.43
N MET A 101 -9.88 27.35 11.99
CA MET A 101 -11.26 27.10 12.42
C MET A 101 -11.56 27.61 13.84
N GLU A 102 -10.55 28.01 14.63
CA GLU A 102 -10.74 28.52 16.00
C GLU A 102 -10.85 30.05 16.09
N THR A 103 -10.55 30.80 15.02
CA THR A 103 -10.52 32.26 15.04
C THR A 103 -10.73 32.88 13.67
N ASP A 104 -11.37 34.04 13.62
CA ASP A 104 -11.49 34.87 12.40
C ASP A 104 -10.25 35.74 12.15
N GLU A 105 -9.28 35.74 13.07
CA GLU A 105 -8.02 36.48 12.95
C GLU A 105 -7.02 35.76 12.03
N GLU A 106 -6.14 36.52 11.39
CA GLU A 106 -5.10 35.95 10.52
C GLU A 106 -4.17 35.01 11.31
N VAL A 107 -4.17 33.73 10.93
CA VAL A 107 -3.32 32.70 11.54
C VAL A 107 -1.94 32.73 10.90
N LYS A 108 -0.92 33.10 11.68
CA LYS A 108 0.47 32.94 11.26
C LYS A 108 0.82 31.44 11.16
N PRO A 109 1.42 30.98 10.04
CA PRO A 109 1.74 29.56 9.85
C PRO A 109 2.65 29.02 10.95
N ALA A 110 2.21 27.92 11.58
CA ALA A 110 3.03 27.13 12.49
C ALA A 110 3.66 25.91 11.78
N VAL A 111 3.22 25.60 10.55
CA VAL A 111 3.72 24.46 9.78
C VAL A 111 4.36 24.93 8.48
N GLN A 112 5.64 24.62 8.29
CA GLN A 112 6.37 24.76 7.03
C GLN A 112 6.48 23.40 6.34
N GLY A 113 5.37 22.96 5.74
CA GLY A 113 5.26 21.63 5.12
C GLY A 113 6.38 21.31 4.12
N ALA A 114 6.85 20.06 4.17
CA ALA A 114 7.72 19.50 3.14
C ALA A 114 7.24 18.10 2.79
N SER A 115 7.13 17.81 1.49
CA SER A 115 6.84 16.47 1.03
C SER A 115 8.09 15.61 0.89
N GLY A 116 7.93 14.30 1.08
CA GLY A 116 8.96 13.32 0.80
C GLY A 116 8.37 12.04 0.22
N SER A 117 8.95 11.63 -0.90
CA SER A 117 8.54 10.45 -1.66
C SER A 117 9.44 9.26 -1.37
N HIS A 118 8.84 8.08 -1.47
CA HIS A 118 9.52 6.79 -1.39
C HIS A 118 9.09 5.92 -2.57
N ILE A 119 9.97 5.01 -2.98
CA ILE A 119 9.64 3.92 -3.91
C ILE A 119 9.91 2.58 -3.24
N VAL A 120 9.21 1.55 -3.69
CA VAL A 120 9.47 0.17 -3.32
C VAL A 120 9.91 -0.63 -4.53
N LEU A 121 11.06 -1.29 -4.40
CA LEU A 121 11.67 -2.16 -5.40
C LEU A 121 11.59 -3.62 -4.93
N PRO A 122 11.71 -4.59 -5.86
CA PRO A 122 11.79 -6.01 -5.54
C PRO A 122 12.92 -6.32 -4.55
N GLY A 123 12.67 -7.30 -3.68
CA GLY A 123 13.63 -7.71 -2.64
C GLY A 123 15.00 -8.15 -3.15
N TYR A 124 15.17 -8.46 -4.44
CA TYR A 124 16.48 -8.83 -4.98
C TYR A 124 17.46 -7.65 -5.12
N TYR A 125 17.02 -6.40 -4.93
CA TYR A 125 17.87 -5.21 -4.97
C TYR A 125 18.69 -4.97 -3.69
N ALA A 126 18.36 -5.62 -2.57
CA ALA A 126 19.09 -5.51 -1.31
C ALA A 126 19.07 -6.83 -0.51
N PRO A 127 19.97 -7.02 0.46
CA PRO A 127 19.93 -8.13 1.40
C PRO A 127 18.67 -8.07 2.28
N LYS A 128 18.29 -9.21 2.86
CA LYS A 128 17.07 -9.32 3.68
C LYS A 128 17.19 -8.65 5.06
N ASP A 129 18.40 -8.52 5.58
CA ASP A 129 18.72 -8.15 6.96
C ASP A 129 19.61 -6.91 7.09
N MET A 130 19.98 -6.29 5.97
CA MET A 130 20.89 -5.13 5.96
C MET A 130 20.45 -4.12 4.90
N GLY A 131 20.33 -2.86 5.32
CA GLY A 131 20.10 -1.72 4.44
C GLY A 131 21.40 -1.01 4.03
N LEU A 132 21.30 -0.14 3.03
CA LEU A 132 22.36 0.76 2.60
C LEU A 132 21.93 2.21 2.85
N LEU A 133 22.85 3.02 3.39
CA LEU A 133 22.71 4.47 3.51
C LEU A 133 23.66 5.12 2.50
N ASP A 134 23.08 5.86 1.57
CA ASP A 134 23.77 6.78 0.69
C ASP A 134 23.79 8.18 1.32
N TYR A 135 24.99 8.68 1.59
CA TYR A 135 25.23 10.04 2.11
C TYR A 135 25.80 11.01 1.05
N ASN A 136 25.96 10.55 -0.19
CA ASN A 136 26.57 11.26 -1.31
C ASN A 136 25.65 11.23 -2.54
N THR A 137 24.38 11.56 -2.34
CA THR A 137 23.42 11.72 -3.43
C THR A 137 23.80 12.89 -4.34
N SER A 138 23.18 12.98 -5.52
CA SER A 138 23.43 14.10 -6.46
C SER A 138 23.15 15.50 -5.91
N ASP A 139 22.42 15.60 -4.80
CA ASP A 139 22.04 16.87 -4.15
C ASP A 139 22.44 16.95 -2.67
N GLY A 140 23.26 16.01 -2.18
CA GLY A 140 23.83 16.03 -0.83
C GLY A 140 22.88 15.61 0.30
N ARG A 141 21.69 15.08 -0.02
CA ARG A 141 20.76 14.49 0.96
C ARG A 141 21.13 13.04 1.27
N PHE A 142 20.45 12.48 2.27
CA PHE A 142 20.55 11.06 2.61
C PHE A 142 19.48 10.26 1.88
N LEU A 143 19.88 9.12 1.31
CA LEU A 143 18.98 8.16 0.69
C LEU A 143 19.20 6.79 1.32
N PHE A 144 18.13 6.18 1.79
CA PHE A 144 18.12 4.86 2.40
C PHE A 144 17.62 3.82 1.41
N PHE A 145 18.17 2.62 1.53
CA PHE A 145 17.80 1.41 0.79
C PHE A 145 17.59 0.32 1.83
N LEU A 146 16.36 0.15 2.29
CA LEU A 146 16.08 -0.67 3.47
C LEU A 146 15.30 -1.91 3.07
N PRO A 147 15.67 -3.11 3.55
CA PRO A 147 14.78 -4.25 3.46
C PRO A 147 13.47 -3.95 4.21
N TRP A 148 12.35 -4.16 3.53
CA TRP A 148 11.03 -3.90 4.08
C TRP A 148 10.02 -4.91 3.55
N GLN A 149 9.54 -5.80 4.43
CA GLN A 149 8.52 -6.82 4.15
C GLN A 149 8.78 -7.66 2.88
N GLY A 150 10.03 -8.08 2.66
CA GLY A 150 10.41 -8.88 1.48
C GLY A 150 10.71 -8.06 0.21
N SER A 151 10.57 -6.74 0.28
CA SER A 151 10.93 -5.77 -0.75
C SER A 151 12.03 -4.83 -0.27
N VAL A 152 12.41 -3.84 -1.08
CA VAL A 152 13.38 -2.80 -0.75
C VAL A 152 12.70 -1.44 -0.78
N LEU A 153 12.64 -0.77 0.36
CA LEU A 153 12.20 0.62 0.48
C LEU A 153 13.35 1.56 0.14
N VAL A 154 13.14 2.45 -0.81
CA VAL A 154 14.09 3.51 -1.16
C VAL A 154 13.47 4.88 -0.90
N GLY A 155 14.20 5.73 -0.20
CA GLY A 155 13.76 7.10 0.07
C GLY A 155 14.71 7.87 0.98
N THR A 156 14.56 9.19 1.10
CA THR A 156 13.40 9.98 0.68
C THR A 156 13.82 11.22 -0.08
N THR A 157 12.90 11.78 -0.86
CA THR A 157 12.99 13.17 -1.32
C THR A 157 12.54 14.16 -0.22
N ASP A 158 12.81 15.44 -0.46
CA ASP A 158 12.46 16.56 0.42
C ASP A 158 12.17 17.83 -0.41
N LYS A 159 10.89 18.22 -0.50
CA LYS A 159 10.46 19.38 -1.28
C LYS A 159 9.43 20.18 -0.51
N LYS A 160 9.72 21.46 -0.26
CA LYS A 160 8.78 22.38 0.40
C LYS A 160 7.49 22.49 -0.41
N CYS A 161 6.36 22.22 0.23
CA CYS A 161 5.04 22.32 -0.37
C CYS A 161 3.95 22.35 0.70
N ALA A 162 2.75 22.79 0.31
CA ALA A 162 1.57 22.64 1.14
C ALA A 162 1.24 21.15 1.37
N PRO A 163 0.59 20.80 2.49
CA PRO A 163 0.09 19.46 2.75
C PRO A 163 -1.07 19.09 1.81
N GLU A 164 -1.07 17.85 1.36
CA GLU A 164 -2.17 17.24 0.59
C GLU A 164 -2.50 15.86 1.21
N THR A 165 -3.67 15.33 0.89
CA THR A 165 -4.10 14.00 1.37
C THR A 165 -3.79 12.89 0.37
N SER A 166 -3.61 13.21 -0.91
CA SER A 166 -3.30 12.25 -1.97
C SER A 166 -1.85 11.77 -1.83
N PRO A 167 -1.56 10.45 -1.76
CA PRO A 167 -0.20 9.95 -1.63
C PRO A 167 0.60 10.01 -2.95
N HIS A 168 0.10 10.66 -3.99
CA HIS A 168 0.72 10.67 -5.31
C HIS A 168 2.12 11.33 -5.31
N PRO A 169 3.18 10.60 -5.70
CA PRO A 169 4.51 11.16 -5.87
C PRO A 169 4.72 11.69 -7.30
N PRO A 170 5.42 12.82 -7.48
CA PRO A 170 5.85 13.29 -8.79
C PRO A 170 6.79 12.29 -9.50
N GLU A 171 6.62 12.08 -10.80
CA GLU A 171 7.42 11.12 -11.58
C GLU A 171 8.91 11.51 -11.62
N ASP A 172 9.25 12.80 -11.61
CA ASP A 172 10.65 13.27 -11.54
C ASP A 172 11.35 12.83 -10.25
N GLU A 173 10.62 12.76 -9.13
CA GLU A 173 11.14 12.24 -7.85
C GLU A 173 11.37 10.72 -7.89
N ILE A 174 10.47 9.96 -8.54
CA ILE A 174 10.67 8.52 -8.77
C ILE A 174 11.92 8.29 -9.62
N GLN A 175 12.04 9.00 -10.75
CA GLN A 175 13.17 8.88 -11.65
C GLN A 175 14.49 9.29 -10.98
N TRP A 176 14.46 10.30 -10.12
CA TRP A 176 15.62 10.68 -9.33
C TRP A 176 16.06 9.55 -8.39
N MET A 177 15.15 8.97 -7.60
CA MET A 177 15.48 7.85 -6.71
C MET A 177 16.06 6.65 -7.48
N LEU A 178 15.48 6.29 -8.63
CA LEU A 178 16.00 5.21 -9.48
C LEU A 178 17.44 5.48 -9.95
N LYS A 179 17.74 6.72 -10.37
CA LYS A 179 19.09 7.12 -10.78
C LYS A 179 20.10 7.10 -9.63
N GLU A 180 19.68 7.46 -8.42
CA GLU A 180 20.53 7.35 -7.24
C GLU A 180 20.81 5.88 -6.90
N CYS A 181 19.81 4.99 -7.01
CA CYS A 181 19.98 3.53 -6.86
C CYS A 181 21.05 2.95 -7.79
N GLU A 182 20.99 3.31 -9.07
CA GLU A 182 21.91 2.77 -10.08
C GLU A 182 23.39 3.05 -9.77
N LYS A 183 23.71 4.10 -9.01
CA LYS A 183 25.10 4.43 -8.66
C LYS A 183 25.78 3.35 -7.83
N TYR A 184 25.01 2.66 -6.99
CA TYR A 184 25.51 1.70 -6.00
C TYR A 184 25.41 0.26 -6.47
N LEU A 185 24.55 0.00 -7.44
CA LEU A 185 24.30 -1.34 -7.93
C LEU A 185 25.30 -1.72 -9.04
N SER A 186 25.57 -3.02 -9.15
CA SER A 186 26.41 -3.58 -10.21
C SER A 186 25.89 -3.16 -11.59
N PRO A 187 26.77 -2.81 -12.55
CA PRO A 187 26.36 -2.46 -13.92
C PRO A 187 25.56 -3.56 -14.64
N SER A 188 25.63 -4.81 -14.18
CA SER A 188 24.81 -5.90 -14.70
C SER A 188 23.35 -5.85 -14.24
N LEU A 189 23.05 -5.07 -13.20
CA LEU A 189 21.70 -4.85 -12.67
C LEU A 189 21.17 -3.52 -13.22
N LYS A 190 20.06 -3.58 -13.95
CA LYS A 190 19.37 -2.39 -14.46
C LYS A 190 18.19 -2.09 -13.56
N VAL A 191 18.15 -0.91 -12.95
CA VAL A 191 17.02 -0.49 -12.11
C VAL A 191 15.96 0.11 -13.01
N ARG A 192 14.87 -0.63 -13.27
CA ARG A 192 13.86 -0.20 -14.25
C ARG A 192 12.74 0.54 -13.54
N ARG A 193 12.11 1.49 -14.24
CA ARG A 193 10.84 2.08 -13.79
C ARG A 193 9.72 1.04 -13.61
N SER A 194 9.72 -0.04 -14.41
CA SER A 194 8.82 -1.19 -14.29
C SER A 194 9.12 -2.09 -13.08
N ASP A 195 10.25 -1.89 -12.40
CA ASP A 195 10.53 -2.56 -11.12
C ASP A 195 9.91 -1.82 -9.93
N VAL A 196 9.44 -0.58 -10.08
CA VAL A 196 8.79 0.14 -8.97
C VAL A 196 7.45 -0.51 -8.66
N LEU A 197 7.38 -1.28 -7.56
CA LEU A 197 6.18 -2.00 -7.12
C LEU A 197 5.11 -1.04 -6.60
N SER A 198 5.54 0.03 -5.94
CA SER A 198 4.71 1.12 -5.44
C SER A 198 5.59 2.34 -5.20
N ALA A 199 4.97 3.51 -5.20
CA ALA A 199 5.60 4.75 -4.78
C ALA A 199 4.54 5.65 -4.14
N TRP A 200 4.93 6.39 -3.11
CA TRP A 200 4.04 7.31 -2.42
C TRP A 200 4.80 8.52 -1.90
N ARG A 201 4.03 9.51 -1.46
CA ARG A 201 4.52 10.74 -0.84
C ARG A 201 3.83 10.96 0.51
N GLY A 202 4.57 11.51 1.46
CA GLY A 202 4.07 11.96 2.76
C GLY A 202 4.53 13.37 3.07
N TRP A 203 3.92 14.01 4.07
CA TRP A 203 4.19 15.40 4.44
C TRP A 203 4.78 15.49 5.85
N ARG A 204 5.88 16.22 5.96
CA ARG A 204 6.57 16.53 7.20
C ARG A 204 6.01 17.82 7.79
N PRO A 205 5.52 17.81 9.04
CA PRO A 205 4.96 19.00 9.67
C PRO A 205 6.06 19.89 10.27
N LEU A 206 7.03 20.37 9.50
CA LEU A 206 8.18 21.10 10.07
C LEU A 206 7.68 22.33 10.84
N ALA A 207 8.01 22.39 12.14
CA ALA A 207 7.48 23.43 13.00
C ALA A 207 8.11 24.80 12.70
N ALA A 208 7.26 25.82 12.75
CA ALA A 208 7.62 27.21 12.93
C ALA A 208 6.86 27.72 14.16
N ASP A 209 7.51 28.47 15.05
CA ASP A 209 6.83 29.08 16.18
C ASP A 209 6.31 30.48 15.77
N PRO A 210 4.97 30.67 15.62
CA PRO A 210 4.39 31.93 15.21
C PRO A 210 4.37 32.99 16.32
N HIS A 211 4.59 32.60 17.59
CA HIS A 211 4.60 33.47 18.77
C HIS A 211 6.02 33.72 19.30
N ARG A 212 7.05 33.30 18.56
CA ARG A 212 8.47 33.47 18.90
C ARG A 212 8.90 34.94 18.96
N PRO A 213 9.70 35.36 19.95
CA PRO A 213 10.32 36.69 19.97
C PRO A 213 11.27 36.90 18.77
N PRO A 214 11.46 38.13 18.27
CA PRO A 214 12.44 38.41 17.23
C PRO A 214 13.84 37.92 17.62
N GLY A 215 14.44 37.03 16.82
CA GLY A 215 15.81 36.55 17.03
C GLY A 215 15.99 35.31 17.92
N GLY A 216 14.93 34.58 18.30
CA GLY A 216 15.07 33.27 18.98
C GLY A 216 15.83 32.23 18.13
N GLN A 217 15.86 30.95 18.49
CA GLN A 217 16.24 29.85 17.57
C GLN A 217 15.00 29.09 17.11
N VAL A 218 14.96 28.60 15.87
CA VAL A 218 13.86 27.74 15.39
C VAL A 218 14.15 26.35 15.96
N SER A 219 13.28 25.86 16.84
CA SER A 219 13.42 24.50 17.37
C SER A 219 13.25 23.50 16.23
N ARG A 220 14.13 22.49 16.16
CA ARG A 220 14.04 21.37 15.21
C ARG A 220 13.15 20.23 15.73
N ASP A 221 12.58 20.39 16.92
CA ASP A 221 11.79 19.37 17.60
C ASP A 221 10.30 19.59 17.30
N HIS A 222 9.48 19.76 18.34
CA HIS A 222 8.09 20.15 18.28
C HIS A 222 7.89 21.55 18.86
N VAL A 223 6.80 22.20 18.45
CA VAL A 223 6.31 23.47 18.99
C VAL A 223 4.96 23.21 19.61
N ILE A 224 4.81 23.65 20.86
CA ILE A 224 3.54 23.62 21.60
C ILE A 224 3.19 25.06 21.94
N SER A 225 2.01 25.50 21.53
CA SER A 225 1.54 26.85 21.84
C SER A 225 0.05 26.87 22.12
N THR A 226 -0.35 27.77 23.01
CA THR A 226 -1.74 27.99 23.40
C THR A 226 -2.16 29.37 22.92
N ASN A 227 -3.27 29.44 22.20
CA ASN A 227 -3.86 30.72 21.84
C ASN A 227 -4.52 31.32 23.10
N PRO A 228 -4.11 32.52 23.56
CA PRO A 228 -4.59 33.09 24.82
C PRO A 228 -6.06 33.52 24.78
N LYS A 229 -6.63 33.74 23.59
CA LYS A 229 -8.03 34.13 23.41
C LYS A 229 -8.94 32.90 23.34
N SER A 230 -8.63 31.97 22.44
CA SER A 230 -9.43 30.76 22.22
C SER A 230 -9.20 29.69 23.30
N GLY A 231 -8.04 29.69 23.97
CA GLY A 231 -7.64 28.65 24.92
C GLY A 231 -7.20 27.34 24.28
N VAL A 232 -7.22 27.23 22.95
CA VAL A 232 -6.80 26.02 22.23
C VAL A 232 -5.28 25.88 22.31
N THR A 233 -4.81 24.67 22.58
CA THR A 233 -3.39 24.32 22.45
C THR A 233 -3.15 23.56 21.16
N PHE A 234 -2.07 23.85 20.44
CA PHE A 234 -1.68 23.05 19.28
C PHE A 234 -0.26 22.52 19.44
N ILE A 235 0.01 21.39 18.76
CA ILE A 235 1.36 20.86 18.56
C ILE A 235 1.67 20.77 17.06
N ALA A 236 2.84 21.26 16.67
CA ALA A 236 3.41 21.13 15.33
C ALA A 236 4.85 20.61 15.42
N GLY A 237 5.38 20.04 14.34
CA GLY A 237 6.73 19.45 14.35
C GLY A 237 6.76 18.02 14.87
N GLY A 238 7.92 17.64 15.38
CA GLY A 238 8.14 16.35 16.00
C GLY A 238 8.55 15.23 15.04
N LYS A 239 8.81 14.07 15.63
CA LYS A 239 9.15 12.83 14.94
C LYS A 239 8.41 11.67 15.56
N TRP A 240 8.23 10.60 14.79
CA TRP A 240 7.74 9.34 15.32
C TRP A 240 8.57 8.88 16.52
N THR A 241 9.90 8.99 16.49
CA THR A 241 10.76 8.51 17.59
C THR A 241 10.50 9.19 18.94
N THR A 242 9.97 10.41 18.96
CA THR A 242 9.75 11.21 20.18
C THR A 242 8.27 11.36 20.55
N TRP A 243 7.37 10.61 19.90
CA TRP A 243 5.90 10.77 20.04
C TRP A 243 5.41 10.77 21.49
N ARG A 244 5.99 9.90 22.33
CA ARG A 244 5.60 9.72 23.73
C ARG A 244 5.94 10.95 24.58
N GLU A 245 7.15 11.47 24.43
CA GLU A 245 7.62 12.69 25.12
C GLU A 245 6.80 13.90 24.66
N MET A 246 6.53 14.00 23.36
CA MET A 246 5.68 15.08 22.84
C MET A 246 4.26 15.06 23.42
N ALA A 247 3.68 13.87 23.61
CA ALA A 247 2.36 13.73 24.22
C ALA A 247 2.35 14.17 25.70
N GLU A 248 3.40 13.84 26.44
CA GLU A 248 3.60 14.30 27.82
C GLU A 248 3.72 15.83 27.88
N ASP A 249 4.63 16.41 27.09
CA ASP A 249 4.85 17.86 27.05
C ASP A 249 3.58 18.66 26.72
N VAL A 250 2.75 18.16 25.78
CA VAL A 250 1.49 18.81 25.41
C VAL A 250 0.50 18.79 26.57
N LEU A 251 0.36 17.66 27.25
CA LEU A 251 -0.55 17.55 28.38
C LEU A 251 -0.09 18.42 29.56
N ASP A 252 1.21 18.38 29.89
CA ASP A 252 1.82 19.23 30.92
C ASP A 252 1.58 20.71 30.62
N LYS A 253 1.75 21.13 29.36
CA LYS A 253 1.51 22.50 28.94
C LYS A 253 0.04 22.90 29.02
N THR A 254 -0.87 22.04 28.58
CA THR A 254 -2.31 22.33 28.53
C THR A 254 -2.97 22.28 29.91
N LEU A 255 -2.54 21.38 30.79
CA LEU A 255 -3.18 21.14 32.08
C LEU A 255 -2.45 21.81 33.26
N GLY A 256 -1.19 22.23 33.07
CA GLY A 256 -0.34 22.79 34.12
C GLY A 256 -0.06 21.77 35.23
N ASP A 257 0.22 22.22 36.46
CA ASP A 257 0.56 21.31 37.57
C ASP A 257 -0.62 20.48 38.12
N ASN A 258 -1.81 20.59 37.52
CA ASN A 258 -3.07 20.06 38.08
C ASN A 258 -3.48 18.68 37.53
N HIS A 259 -2.56 17.89 36.96
CA HIS A 259 -2.84 16.53 36.51
C HIS A 259 -1.85 15.51 37.12
N PRO A 260 -2.22 14.21 37.14
CA PRO A 260 -1.32 13.16 37.62
C PRO A 260 -0.03 13.11 36.79
N LYS A 261 1.08 12.75 37.45
CA LYS A 261 2.34 12.48 36.77
C LYS A 261 2.16 11.43 35.68
N CYS A 262 2.79 11.66 34.54
CA CYS A 262 2.81 10.72 33.42
C CYS A 262 3.39 9.38 33.85
N ASN A 263 2.74 8.28 33.48
CA ASN A 263 3.20 6.91 33.70
C ASN A 263 3.27 6.10 32.40
N THR A 264 3.31 6.77 31.24
CA THR A 264 3.24 6.12 29.92
C THR A 264 4.45 5.23 29.62
N LEU A 265 5.58 5.42 30.31
CA LEU A 265 6.76 4.54 30.21
C LEU A 265 6.48 3.11 30.68
N ASP A 266 5.55 2.94 31.63
CA ASP A 266 5.23 1.63 32.22
C ASP A 266 3.95 1.02 31.59
N ILE A 267 3.38 1.68 30.58
CA ILE A 267 2.19 1.21 29.88
C ILE A 267 2.61 0.42 28.64
N MET A 268 2.32 -0.88 28.66
CA MET A 268 2.44 -1.72 27.48
C MET A 268 1.33 -1.37 26.48
N LEU A 269 1.71 -1.18 25.21
CA LEU A 269 0.74 -0.92 24.14
C LEU A 269 -0.06 -2.18 23.80
N HIS A 270 -1.28 -1.97 23.29
CA HIS A 270 -2.15 -2.99 22.73
C HIS A 270 -1.38 -3.91 21.78
N GLY A 271 -1.43 -5.23 22.03
CA GLY A 271 -0.64 -6.22 21.28
C GLY A 271 0.70 -6.60 21.91
N GLY A 272 1.23 -5.80 22.83
CA GLY A 272 2.55 -6.04 23.43
C GLY A 272 2.59 -7.20 24.42
N ASP A 273 1.49 -7.45 25.14
CA ASP A 273 1.43 -8.52 26.14
C ASP A 273 1.37 -9.91 25.49
N GLY A 274 1.92 -10.92 26.16
CA GLY A 274 1.91 -12.30 25.67
C GLY A 274 2.83 -12.59 24.48
N TYR A 275 3.73 -11.68 24.12
CA TYR A 275 4.76 -11.92 23.09
C TYR A 275 5.87 -12.86 23.59
N SER A 276 6.32 -13.76 22.71
CA SER A 276 7.53 -14.59 22.89
C SER A 276 8.23 -14.82 21.55
N GLU A 277 9.52 -15.14 21.57
CA GLU A 277 10.27 -15.49 20.35
C GLU A 277 9.76 -16.80 19.71
N SER A 278 9.15 -17.70 20.49
CA SER A 278 8.58 -18.97 20.03
C SER A 278 7.15 -18.86 19.51
N LEU A 279 6.50 -17.70 19.64
CA LEU A 279 5.06 -17.56 19.42
C LEU A 279 4.62 -17.97 18.02
N SER A 280 5.46 -17.74 17.00
CA SER A 280 5.17 -18.18 15.62
C SER A 280 5.14 -19.71 15.49
N ILE A 281 6.03 -20.41 16.21
CA ILE A 281 6.07 -21.88 16.26
C ILE A 281 4.81 -22.42 16.95
N GLU A 282 4.40 -21.80 18.05
CA GLU A 282 3.20 -22.19 18.79
C GLU A 282 1.93 -22.06 17.93
N LEU A 283 1.83 -20.99 17.13
CA LEU A 283 0.73 -20.82 16.17
C LEU A 283 0.73 -21.89 15.08
N ILE A 284 1.89 -22.22 14.52
CA ILE A 284 2.03 -23.27 13.50
C ILE A 284 1.58 -24.61 14.09
N GLN A 285 2.00 -24.95 15.30
CA GLN A 285 1.64 -26.22 15.95
C GLN A 285 0.15 -26.30 16.28
N LYS A 286 -0.45 -25.19 16.75
CA LYS A 286 -1.85 -25.16 17.18
C LYS A 286 -2.83 -25.09 16.01
N TYR A 287 -2.55 -24.25 15.02
CA TYR A 287 -3.48 -23.98 13.90
C TYR A 287 -3.00 -24.51 12.55
N GLY A 288 -1.77 -25.00 12.41
CA GLY A 288 -1.26 -25.49 11.13
C GLY A 288 -1.16 -24.39 10.06
N LEU A 289 -0.74 -23.19 10.47
CA LEU A 289 -0.52 -22.05 9.57
C LEU A 289 0.80 -22.20 8.79
N ASP A 290 0.88 -21.53 7.63
CA ASP A 290 2.16 -21.38 6.91
C ASP A 290 3.16 -20.60 7.77
N GLN A 291 4.44 -20.97 7.69
CA GLN A 291 5.48 -20.34 8.51
C GLN A 291 5.56 -18.83 8.29
N ARG A 292 5.51 -18.36 7.04
CA ARG A 292 5.61 -16.93 6.73
C ARG A 292 4.41 -16.15 7.24
N VAL A 293 3.23 -16.77 7.22
CA VAL A 293 2.01 -16.20 7.80
C VAL A 293 2.15 -16.09 9.31
N ALA A 294 2.56 -17.16 10.00
CA ALA A 294 2.72 -17.13 11.46
C ALA A 294 3.75 -16.08 11.92
N GLU A 295 4.90 -15.98 11.24
CA GLU A 295 5.92 -14.96 11.51
C GLU A 295 5.38 -13.53 11.28
N HIS A 296 4.66 -13.32 10.18
CA HIS A 296 4.01 -12.05 9.87
C HIS A 296 2.99 -11.63 10.93
N LEU A 297 2.11 -12.56 11.31
CA LEU A 297 1.05 -12.28 12.28
C LEU A 297 1.63 -11.93 13.64
N VAL A 298 2.64 -12.68 14.13
CA VAL A 298 3.32 -12.38 15.39
C VAL A 298 3.98 -11.01 15.36
N LYS A 299 4.67 -10.68 14.26
CA LYS A 299 5.33 -9.38 14.11
C LYS A 299 4.33 -8.21 14.04
N THR A 300 3.11 -8.47 13.58
CA THR A 300 2.09 -7.43 13.35
C THR A 300 1.15 -7.24 14.54
N TYR A 301 0.78 -8.32 15.21
CA TYR A 301 -0.26 -8.35 16.24
C TYR A 301 0.26 -8.69 17.64
N GLY A 302 1.53 -9.08 17.77
CA GLY A 302 2.11 -9.53 19.04
C GLY A 302 1.26 -10.63 19.67
N GLY A 303 0.91 -10.51 20.95
CA GLY A 303 0.08 -11.51 21.63
C GLY A 303 -1.39 -11.56 21.19
N ARG A 304 -1.90 -10.54 20.48
CA ARG A 304 -3.26 -10.56 19.92
C ARG A 304 -3.37 -11.47 18.70
N VAL A 305 -2.26 -12.05 18.25
CA VAL A 305 -2.22 -13.02 17.16
C VAL A 305 -3.16 -14.21 17.39
N TRP A 306 -3.41 -14.60 18.64
CA TRP A 306 -4.32 -15.70 18.96
C TRP A 306 -5.75 -15.42 18.49
N GLU A 307 -6.22 -14.18 18.64
CA GLU A 307 -7.54 -13.79 18.16
C GLU A 307 -7.61 -13.77 16.63
N VAL A 308 -6.54 -13.35 15.95
CA VAL A 308 -6.47 -13.45 14.50
C VAL A 308 -6.50 -14.92 14.05
N ALA A 309 -5.74 -15.79 14.73
CA ALA A 309 -5.66 -17.21 14.41
C ALA A 309 -7.00 -17.94 14.63
N GLU A 310 -7.76 -17.59 15.67
CA GLU A 310 -9.10 -18.12 15.94
C GLU A 310 -10.11 -17.82 14.83
N ARG A 311 -9.89 -16.75 14.06
CA ARG A 311 -10.74 -16.36 12.91
C ARG A 311 -10.32 -17.04 11.59
N CYS A 312 -9.27 -17.86 11.61
CA CYS A 312 -8.80 -18.51 10.39
C CYS A 312 -9.77 -19.59 9.92
N ALA A 313 -10.18 -19.47 8.66
CA ALA A 313 -10.91 -20.53 7.96
C ALA A 313 -9.95 -21.65 7.50
N PRO A 314 -10.44 -22.90 7.40
CA PRO A 314 -9.67 -24.00 6.81
C PRO A 314 -9.42 -23.74 5.32
N THR A 315 -8.23 -24.09 4.83
CA THR A 315 -7.85 -23.88 3.42
C THR A 315 -8.31 -25.00 2.49
N GLY A 316 -8.72 -26.14 3.06
CA GLY A 316 -8.97 -27.39 2.30
C GLY A 316 -7.71 -28.12 1.84
N LYS A 317 -6.51 -27.63 2.18
CA LYS A 317 -5.22 -28.25 1.83
C LYS A 317 -4.70 -29.13 2.97
N VAL A 318 -3.81 -30.06 2.63
CA VAL A 318 -3.04 -30.82 3.65
C VAL A 318 -2.16 -29.88 4.47
N TRP A 319 -1.57 -28.88 3.80
CA TRP A 319 -0.79 -27.82 4.41
C TRP A 319 -0.79 -26.56 3.51
N PRO A 320 -0.83 -25.34 4.07
CA PRO A 320 -1.23 -25.03 5.45
C PRO A 320 -2.70 -25.43 5.67
N ARG A 321 -3.07 -25.84 6.89
CA ARG A 321 -4.43 -26.33 7.20
C ARG A 321 -5.44 -25.19 7.32
N TYR A 322 -5.00 -24.06 7.87
CA TYR A 322 -5.81 -22.87 8.13
C TYR A 322 -5.13 -21.62 7.59
N GLY A 323 -5.89 -20.53 7.45
CA GLY A 323 -5.39 -19.24 6.99
C GLY A 323 -5.45 -19.13 5.46
N ILE A 324 -6.61 -18.74 4.95
CA ILE A 324 -6.81 -18.50 3.51
C ILE A 324 -6.04 -17.23 3.11
N PRO A 325 -5.06 -17.31 2.18
CA PRO A 325 -4.29 -16.15 1.76
C PRO A 325 -5.11 -15.20 0.90
N LEU A 326 -4.92 -13.89 1.10
CA LEU A 326 -5.51 -12.84 0.26
C LEU A 326 -4.76 -12.65 -1.07
N ALA A 327 -3.46 -12.97 -1.09
CA ALA A 327 -2.62 -12.95 -2.28
C ALA A 327 -1.54 -14.04 -2.19
N SER A 328 -1.21 -14.67 -3.32
CA SER A 328 -0.31 -15.83 -3.37
C SER A 328 1.12 -15.57 -2.91
N SER A 329 1.61 -14.34 -3.07
CA SER A 329 3.01 -13.98 -2.79
C SER A 329 3.22 -13.23 -1.47
N TYR A 330 2.14 -12.96 -0.72
CA TYR A 330 2.20 -12.17 0.52
C TYR A 330 1.61 -12.95 1.69
N PRO A 331 2.08 -12.72 2.92
CA PRO A 331 1.65 -13.49 4.09
C PRO A 331 0.30 -13.01 4.65
N TYR A 332 -0.47 -12.22 3.90
CA TYR A 332 -1.74 -11.66 4.37
C TYR A 332 -2.89 -12.65 4.20
N ILE A 333 -3.71 -12.82 5.23
CA ILE A 333 -4.82 -13.78 5.24
C ILE A 333 -6.18 -13.12 5.50
N GLU A 334 -7.25 -13.79 5.08
CA GLU A 334 -8.63 -13.28 5.26
C GLU A 334 -8.99 -12.96 6.71
N ALA A 335 -8.45 -13.73 7.66
CA ALA A 335 -8.69 -13.52 9.09
C ALA A 335 -8.19 -12.16 9.59
N GLU A 336 -7.15 -11.60 8.99
CA GLU A 336 -6.65 -10.25 9.33
C GLU A 336 -7.67 -9.17 8.97
N VAL A 337 -8.43 -9.35 7.88
CA VAL A 337 -9.48 -8.40 7.49
C VAL A 337 -10.60 -8.40 8.52
N ARG A 338 -11.04 -9.60 8.93
CA ARG A 338 -12.09 -9.78 9.94
C ARG A 338 -11.68 -9.18 11.28
N PHE A 339 -10.44 -9.44 11.71
CA PHE A 339 -9.91 -8.86 12.93
C PHE A 339 -9.77 -7.34 12.83
N ALA A 340 -9.26 -6.83 11.70
CA ALA A 340 -9.08 -5.40 11.50
C ALA A 340 -10.39 -4.60 11.52
N CYS A 341 -11.53 -5.17 11.12
CA CYS A 341 -12.85 -4.55 11.29
C CYS A 341 -13.17 -4.28 12.76
N GLN A 342 -12.69 -5.14 13.68
CA GLN A 342 -12.82 -4.92 15.13
C GLN A 342 -11.80 -3.90 15.65
N GLU A 343 -10.69 -3.70 14.93
CA GLU A 343 -9.75 -2.59 15.13
C GLU A 343 -10.17 -1.32 14.35
N TYR A 344 -11.47 -1.06 14.27
CA TYR A 344 -12.07 0.13 13.65
C TYR A 344 -11.64 0.39 12.18
N ALA A 345 -11.36 -0.66 11.39
CA ALA A 345 -11.27 -0.50 9.94
C ALA A 345 -12.67 -0.29 9.36
N CYS A 346 -12.90 0.86 8.72
CA CYS A 346 -14.21 1.24 8.18
C CYS A 346 -14.21 1.35 6.64
N THR A 347 -13.05 1.38 5.99
CA THR A 347 -12.96 1.39 4.52
C THR A 347 -12.00 0.33 3.99
N VAL A 348 -12.18 -0.07 2.74
CA VAL A 348 -11.24 -1.02 2.08
C VAL A 348 -9.81 -0.48 2.09
N GLU A 349 -9.65 0.83 1.97
CA GLU A 349 -8.37 1.52 2.07
C GLU A 349 -7.68 1.32 3.43
N ASP A 350 -8.44 1.24 4.54
CA ASP A 350 -7.85 0.96 5.86
C ASP A 350 -7.09 -0.35 5.84
N ILE A 351 -7.68 -1.39 5.25
CA ILE A 351 -7.10 -2.72 5.18
C ILE A 351 -5.85 -2.70 4.29
N LEU A 352 -6.00 -2.23 3.04
CA LEU A 352 -4.95 -2.31 2.02
C LEU A 352 -3.75 -1.41 2.36
N SER A 353 -4.00 -0.23 2.93
CA SER A 353 -2.95 0.77 3.13
C SER A 353 -2.41 0.82 4.56
N ARG A 354 -3.24 0.61 5.58
CA ARG A 354 -2.85 0.84 6.99
C ARG A 354 -2.71 -0.45 7.79
N ARG A 355 -3.56 -1.46 7.56
CA ARG A 355 -3.53 -2.72 8.34
C ARG A 355 -2.52 -3.74 7.78
N THR A 356 -2.49 -3.94 6.46
CA THR A 356 -1.55 -4.85 5.80
C THR A 356 -0.33 -4.13 5.20
N ARG A 357 -0.48 -2.84 4.86
CA ARG A 357 0.50 -2.01 4.14
C ARG A 357 0.73 -2.44 2.68
N ILE A 358 -0.08 -3.34 2.11
CA ILE A 358 0.15 -3.86 0.75
C ILE A 358 0.13 -2.74 -0.31
N ALA A 359 -0.69 -1.70 -0.16
CA ALA A 359 -0.72 -0.57 -1.09
C ALA A 359 0.65 0.13 -1.22
N PHE A 360 1.39 0.21 -0.11
CA PHE A 360 2.74 0.76 -0.05
C PHE A 360 3.80 -0.23 -0.55
N LEU A 361 3.57 -1.53 -0.40
CA LEU A 361 4.53 -2.57 -0.76
C LEU A 361 4.47 -2.92 -2.26
N ASN A 362 3.26 -3.06 -2.81
CA ASN A 362 3.01 -3.42 -4.20
C ASN A 362 1.56 -3.07 -4.60
N LYS A 363 1.42 -2.06 -5.46
CA LYS A 363 0.12 -1.59 -5.97
C LYS A 363 -0.68 -2.71 -6.64
N ASP A 364 -0.06 -3.48 -7.54
CA ASP A 364 -0.75 -4.52 -8.32
C ASP A 364 -1.30 -5.63 -7.41
N ALA A 365 -0.54 -6.01 -6.39
CA ALA A 365 -0.97 -6.99 -5.40
C ALA A 365 -2.12 -6.45 -4.52
N ALA A 366 -2.08 -5.15 -4.18
CA ALA A 366 -3.20 -4.52 -3.48
C ALA A 366 -4.47 -4.52 -4.34
N THR A 367 -4.37 -4.25 -5.64
CA THR A 367 -5.48 -4.33 -6.60
C THR A 367 -6.04 -5.76 -6.68
N GLN A 368 -5.19 -6.78 -6.70
CA GLN A 368 -5.64 -8.19 -6.68
C GLN A 368 -6.37 -8.56 -5.39
N MET A 369 -5.93 -8.03 -4.24
CA MET A 369 -6.57 -8.28 -2.95
C MET A 369 -7.92 -7.57 -2.78
N LEU A 370 -8.10 -6.44 -3.49
CA LEU A 370 -9.20 -5.51 -3.27
C LEU A 370 -10.60 -6.16 -3.32
N PRO A 371 -10.97 -6.96 -4.33
CA PRO A 371 -12.32 -7.53 -4.40
C PRO A 371 -12.63 -8.44 -3.20
N ARG A 372 -11.65 -9.27 -2.80
CA ARG A 372 -11.83 -10.20 -1.70
C ARG A 372 -11.86 -9.50 -0.34
N VAL A 373 -11.05 -8.46 -0.16
CA VAL A 373 -11.11 -7.60 1.04
C VAL A 373 -12.49 -6.94 1.14
N ALA A 374 -13.01 -6.40 0.03
CA ALA A 374 -14.33 -5.78 0.01
C ALA A 374 -15.47 -6.77 0.29
N ASP A 375 -15.37 -8.03 -0.16
CA ASP A 375 -16.31 -9.09 0.21
C ASP A 375 -16.38 -9.30 1.72
N ILE A 376 -15.22 -9.49 2.34
CA ILE A 376 -15.12 -9.79 3.77
C ILE A 376 -15.58 -8.60 4.60
N MET A 377 -15.16 -7.38 4.25
CA MET A 377 -15.61 -6.18 4.95
C MET A 377 -17.12 -5.96 4.79
N ALA A 378 -17.70 -6.27 3.62
CA ALA A 378 -19.14 -6.17 3.44
C ALA A 378 -19.92 -7.14 4.33
N GLU A 379 -19.38 -8.34 4.57
CA GLU A 379 -19.91 -9.31 5.51
C GLU A 379 -19.81 -8.80 6.96
N GLU A 380 -18.62 -8.39 7.39
CA GLU A 380 -18.33 -7.98 8.77
C GLU A 380 -19.04 -6.67 9.18
N LEU A 381 -19.17 -5.73 8.25
CA LEU A 381 -19.76 -4.41 8.50
C LEU A 381 -21.20 -4.27 7.97
N GLY A 382 -21.78 -5.35 7.44
CA GLY A 382 -23.15 -5.36 6.94
C GLY A 382 -23.40 -4.42 5.75
N TRP A 383 -22.42 -4.25 4.85
CA TRP A 383 -22.56 -3.35 3.71
C TRP A 383 -23.56 -3.87 2.68
N SER A 384 -24.39 -2.96 2.17
CA SER A 384 -25.17 -3.23 0.97
C SER A 384 -24.28 -3.37 -0.26
N LYS A 385 -24.80 -4.01 -1.32
CA LYS A 385 -24.11 -4.08 -2.63
C LYS A 385 -23.67 -2.71 -3.15
N LYS A 386 -24.47 -1.66 -2.91
CA LYS A 386 -24.16 -0.28 -3.31
C LYS A 386 -22.96 0.28 -2.54
N VAL A 387 -22.92 0.07 -1.22
CA VAL A 387 -21.80 0.54 -0.38
C VAL A 387 -20.52 -0.19 -0.75
N LYS A 388 -20.58 -1.52 -0.92
CA LYS A 388 -19.43 -2.31 -1.37
C LYS A 388 -18.89 -1.83 -2.72
N ALA A 389 -19.76 -1.57 -3.71
CA ALA A 389 -19.33 -1.06 -5.01
C ALA A 389 -18.67 0.33 -4.90
N ALA A 390 -19.19 1.21 -4.05
CA ALA A 390 -18.59 2.51 -3.79
C ALA A 390 -17.21 2.40 -3.11
N GLN A 391 -17.07 1.47 -2.16
CA GLN A 391 -15.81 1.18 -1.47
C GLN A 391 -14.76 0.60 -2.42
N ILE A 392 -15.15 -0.29 -3.33
CA ILE A 392 -14.27 -0.81 -4.39
C ILE A 392 -13.76 0.33 -5.26
N LYS A 393 -14.67 1.16 -5.79
CA LYS A 393 -14.31 2.28 -6.66
C LYS A 393 -13.38 3.28 -5.96
N ALA A 394 -13.70 3.67 -4.72
CA ALA A 394 -12.86 4.58 -3.95
C ALA A 394 -11.46 4.00 -3.71
N ALA A 395 -11.38 2.70 -3.37
CA ALA A 395 -10.10 2.01 -3.20
C ALA A 395 -9.31 1.90 -4.50
N GLU A 396 -9.95 1.69 -5.66
CA GLU A 396 -9.30 1.71 -6.97
C GLU A 396 -8.68 3.09 -7.26
N GLU A 397 -9.46 4.16 -7.12
CA GLU A 397 -8.98 5.55 -7.29
C GLU A 397 -7.84 5.86 -6.33
N TYR A 398 -7.93 5.39 -5.08
CA TYR A 398 -6.88 5.56 -4.08
C TYR A 398 -5.61 4.78 -4.45
N LEU A 399 -5.71 3.52 -4.88
CA LEU A 399 -4.56 2.74 -5.34
C LEU A 399 -3.92 3.34 -6.59
N ASP A 400 -4.71 3.98 -7.47
CA ASP A 400 -4.21 4.65 -8.66
C ASP A 400 -3.34 5.86 -8.38
N SER A 401 -3.50 6.48 -7.21
CA SER A 401 -2.60 7.54 -6.78
C SER A 401 -1.18 7.04 -6.46
N TYR A 402 -0.97 5.75 -6.16
CA TYR A 402 0.36 5.19 -5.93
C TYR A 402 1.13 5.04 -7.26
N GLY A 403 2.40 5.45 -7.27
CA GLY A 403 3.29 5.37 -8.44
C GLY A 403 3.84 3.97 -8.70
N GLY A 404 2.96 2.97 -8.80
CA GLY A 404 3.27 1.55 -9.05
C GLY A 404 3.92 1.27 -10.42
N ARG A 405 3.94 0.01 -10.84
CA ARG A 405 4.65 -0.40 -12.06
C ARG A 405 4.03 0.29 -13.28
N VAL A 406 4.89 0.81 -14.13
CA VAL A 406 4.51 1.24 -15.48
C VAL A 406 4.88 0.11 -16.42
N PRO A 407 3.92 -0.60 -17.04
CA PRO A 407 4.22 -1.61 -18.03
C PRO A 407 5.01 -0.98 -19.17
N LYS A 408 6.08 -1.63 -19.63
CA LYS A 408 6.64 -1.28 -20.94
C LYS A 408 5.64 -1.70 -22.02
N GLU A 409 5.51 -0.92 -23.08
CA GLU A 409 4.72 -1.32 -24.27
C GLU A 409 5.14 -2.73 -24.78
N ASP A 410 6.42 -3.09 -24.65
CA ASP A 410 6.95 -4.42 -24.98
C ASP A 410 6.72 -5.50 -23.89
N GLU A 411 6.49 -5.14 -22.61
CA GLU A 411 6.24 -6.10 -21.52
C GLU A 411 4.78 -6.62 -21.52
N LEU A 412 3.83 -5.87 -22.08
CA LEU A 412 2.48 -6.35 -22.41
C LEU A 412 2.51 -7.55 -23.37
N ALA A 413 3.55 -7.67 -24.20
CA ALA A 413 3.74 -8.80 -25.12
C ALA A 413 4.27 -10.08 -24.46
N LEU A 414 4.67 -10.04 -23.17
CA LEU A 414 5.31 -11.17 -22.47
C LEU A 414 4.37 -11.95 -21.53
N ARG A 415 3.15 -11.48 -21.27
CA ARG A 415 2.16 -12.27 -20.53
C ARG A 415 1.55 -13.30 -21.49
N LEU A 416 1.66 -14.59 -21.16
CA LEU A 416 0.82 -15.61 -21.79
C LEU A 416 -0.61 -15.45 -21.25
N PRO A 417 -1.65 -15.44 -22.10
CA PRO A 417 -3.04 -15.44 -21.64
C PRO A 417 -3.28 -16.59 -20.67
N LEU A 418 -3.89 -16.27 -19.52
CA LEU A 418 -4.40 -17.26 -18.59
C LEU A 418 -5.68 -17.88 -19.20
N HIS A 419 -6.03 -19.08 -18.74
CA HIS A 419 -7.26 -19.75 -19.16
C HIS A 419 -8.51 -18.85 -19.01
N GLU A 420 -8.57 -18.06 -17.94
CA GLU A 420 -9.67 -17.10 -17.71
C GLU A 420 -9.73 -15.99 -18.76
N ASP A 421 -8.59 -15.50 -19.26
CA ASP A 421 -8.54 -14.46 -20.30
C ASP A 421 -9.15 -14.99 -21.62
N ILE A 422 -8.84 -16.26 -21.96
CA ILE A 422 -9.34 -16.91 -23.18
C ILE A 422 -10.84 -17.18 -23.06
N MET A 423 -11.30 -17.62 -21.88
CA MET A 423 -12.73 -17.83 -21.60
C MET A 423 -13.53 -16.53 -21.70
N GLN A 424 -12.98 -15.43 -21.20
CA GLN A 424 -13.63 -14.12 -21.30
C GLN A 424 -13.78 -13.69 -22.76
N VAL A 425 -12.73 -13.84 -23.57
CA VAL A 425 -12.81 -13.52 -25.00
C VAL A 425 -13.76 -14.42 -25.75
N PHE A 426 -13.78 -15.72 -25.44
CA PHE A 426 -14.76 -16.63 -26.02
C PHE A 426 -16.19 -16.14 -25.74
N ALA A 427 -16.49 -15.77 -24.49
CA ALA A 427 -17.80 -15.24 -24.09
C ALA A 427 -18.12 -13.86 -24.71
N GLU A 428 -17.12 -13.07 -25.10
CA GLU A 428 -17.34 -11.82 -25.82
C GLU A 428 -17.65 -12.00 -27.31
N ILE A 429 -17.18 -13.11 -27.90
CA ILE A 429 -17.47 -13.47 -29.30
C ILE A 429 -18.81 -14.20 -29.38
N ASP A 430 -19.08 -15.10 -28.43
CA ASP A 430 -20.34 -15.85 -28.26
C ASP A 430 -21.45 -14.92 -27.76
N THR A 431 -21.94 -14.06 -28.64
CA THR A 431 -22.91 -13.02 -28.32
C THR A 431 -24.30 -13.57 -28.03
N ASP A 432 -24.62 -14.74 -28.59
CA ASP A 432 -25.89 -15.43 -28.35
C ASP A 432 -25.85 -16.37 -27.13
N GLY A 433 -24.66 -16.59 -26.55
CA GLY A 433 -24.44 -17.40 -25.36
C GLY A 433 -24.69 -18.89 -25.58
N SER A 434 -24.55 -19.36 -26.81
CA SER A 434 -24.81 -20.74 -27.19
C SER A 434 -23.72 -21.72 -26.74
N GLY A 435 -22.56 -21.21 -26.30
CA GLY A 435 -21.38 -21.99 -25.94
C GLY A 435 -20.55 -22.42 -27.15
N PHE A 436 -20.85 -21.88 -28.34
CA PHE A 436 -20.17 -22.17 -29.60
C PHE A 436 -20.04 -20.89 -30.42
N LEU A 437 -18.93 -20.71 -31.14
CA LEU A 437 -18.79 -19.59 -32.07
C LEU A 437 -19.26 -20.00 -33.46
N ASP A 438 -20.03 -19.13 -34.10
CA ASP A 438 -20.39 -19.26 -35.52
C ASP A 438 -19.61 -18.27 -36.42
N LEU A 439 -19.76 -18.46 -37.74
CA LEU A 439 -19.05 -17.65 -38.74
C LEU A 439 -19.44 -16.16 -38.67
N GLN A 440 -20.69 -15.86 -38.29
CA GLN A 440 -21.20 -14.51 -38.22
C GLN A 440 -20.65 -13.78 -36.99
N GLU A 441 -20.56 -14.46 -35.85
CA GLU A 441 -19.95 -13.94 -34.62
C GLU A 441 -18.46 -13.63 -34.79
N VAL A 442 -17.72 -14.52 -35.47
CA VAL A 442 -16.31 -14.27 -35.82
C VAL A 442 -16.17 -13.03 -36.72
N LYS A 443 -17.08 -12.81 -37.67
CA LYS A 443 -17.07 -11.62 -38.54
C LYS A 443 -17.37 -10.34 -37.77
N GLU A 444 -18.35 -10.38 -36.88
CA GLU A 444 -18.76 -9.23 -36.08
C GLU A 444 -17.65 -8.81 -35.12
N MET A 445 -17.03 -9.78 -34.45
CA MET A 445 -15.86 -9.51 -33.62
C MET A 445 -14.72 -8.93 -34.46
N ALA A 446 -14.42 -9.49 -35.64
CA ALA A 446 -13.35 -8.98 -36.49
C ALA A 446 -13.57 -7.51 -36.89
N ALA A 447 -14.81 -7.13 -37.20
CA ALA A 447 -15.19 -5.75 -37.48
C ALA A 447 -15.03 -4.85 -36.23
N ARG A 448 -15.45 -5.32 -35.05
CA ARG A 448 -15.31 -4.60 -33.77
C ARG A 448 -13.86 -4.31 -33.41
N LEU A 449 -12.95 -5.21 -33.78
CA LEU A 449 -11.51 -5.11 -33.55
C LEU A 449 -10.76 -4.25 -34.60
N GLY A 450 -11.48 -3.62 -35.54
CA GLY A 450 -10.86 -2.83 -36.60
C GLY A 450 -10.17 -3.67 -37.68
N ASN A 451 -10.48 -4.97 -37.77
CA ASN A 451 -9.98 -5.89 -38.80
C ASN A 451 -11.16 -6.56 -39.58
N PRO A 452 -11.97 -5.80 -40.32
CA PRO A 452 -13.14 -6.35 -41.02
C PRO A 452 -12.74 -7.40 -42.06
N LEU A 453 -13.26 -8.61 -41.92
CA LEU A 453 -13.01 -9.74 -42.81
C LEU A 453 -14.13 -9.85 -43.86
N SER A 454 -13.77 -10.06 -45.13
CA SER A 454 -14.74 -10.46 -46.15
C SER A 454 -15.20 -11.91 -45.94
N ASP A 455 -16.35 -12.29 -46.50
CA ASP A 455 -16.92 -13.65 -46.30
C ASP A 455 -15.92 -14.78 -46.60
N LYS A 456 -15.10 -14.61 -47.65
CA LYS A 456 -14.07 -15.58 -48.02
C LYS A 456 -12.93 -15.66 -46.99
N LYS A 457 -12.57 -14.54 -46.36
CA LYS A 457 -11.51 -14.47 -45.33
C LYS A 457 -12.00 -14.96 -43.98
N ALA A 458 -13.21 -14.57 -43.58
CA ALA A 458 -13.84 -15.04 -42.37
C ALA A 458 -14.02 -16.55 -42.39
N LYS A 459 -14.46 -17.11 -43.53
CA LYS A 459 -14.57 -18.56 -43.69
C LYS A 459 -13.23 -19.26 -43.55
N ALA A 460 -12.15 -18.70 -44.10
CA ALA A 460 -10.81 -19.28 -43.95
C ALA A 460 -10.31 -19.28 -42.49
N VAL A 461 -10.60 -18.21 -41.74
CA VAL A 461 -10.28 -18.12 -40.30
C VAL A 461 -11.13 -19.11 -39.49
N PHE A 462 -12.42 -19.21 -39.80
CA PHE A 462 -13.35 -20.12 -39.15
C PHE A 462 -12.98 -21.59 -39.39
N ASP A 463 -12.66 -21.96 -40.64
CA ASP A 463 -12.22 -23.31 -41.01
C ASP A 463 -10.89 -23.71 -40.34
N GLU A 464 -10.08 -22.74 -39.86
CA GLU A 464 -8.88 -23.03 -39.07
C GLU A 464 -9.18 -23.38 -37.62
N MET A 465 -10.24 -22.77 -37.07
CA MET A 465 -10.73 -22.99 -35.71
C MET A 465 -11.53 -24.29 -35.61
N ASP A 466 -12.48 -24.51 -36.52
CA ASP A 466 -13.37 -25.68 -36.57
C ASP A 466 -12.60 -26.94 -37.04
N LYS A 467 -11.94 -27.60 -36.10
CA LYS A 467 -11.07 -28.77 -36.38
C LYS A 467 -11.89 -29.99 -36.72
N ASN A 468 -13.03 -30.17 -36.06
CA ASN A 468 -13.91 -31.31 -36.27
C ASN A 468 -14.86 -31.13 -37.48
N LYS A 469 -14.91 -29.92 -38.07
CA LYS A 469 -15.71 -29.54 -39.24
C LYS A 469 -17.21 -29.66 -39.03
N ASN A 470 -17.68 -29.39 -37.81
CA ASN A 470 -19.09 -29.48 -37.45
C ASN A 470 -19.87 -28.20 -37.77
N GLY A 471 -19.20 -27.14 -38.25
CA GLY A 471 -19.80 -25.84 -38.58
C GLY A 471 -19.96 -24.90 -37.38
N LYS A 472 -19.35 -25.22 -36.24
CA LYS A 472 -19.31 -24.46 -34.99
C LYS A 472 -17.93 -24.61 -34.35
N VAL A 473 -17.51 -23.64 -33.54
CA VAL A 473 -16.23 -23.71 -32.81
C VAL A 473 -16.52 -23.78 -31.32
N ASP A 474 -16.13 -24.88 -30.67
CA ASP A 474 -16.21 -24.97 -29.20
C ASP A 474 -15.02 -24.31 -28.50
N VAL A 475 -15.10 -24.23 -27.17
CA VAL A 475 -14.07 -23.60 -26.32
C VAL A 475 -12.72 -24.27 -26.47
N ASP A 476 -12.67 -25.60 -26.59
CA ASP A 476 -11.43 -26.36 -26.69
C ASP A 476 -10.77 -26.14 -28.06
N GLU A 477 -11.57 -26.10 -29.13
CA GLU A 477 -11.14 -25.75 -30.49
C GLU A 477 -10.62 -24.31 -30.56
N PHE A 478 -11.30 -23.37 -29.91
CA PHE A 478 -10.87 -21.97 -29.82
C PHE A 478 -9.56 -21.82 -29.04
N MET A 479 -9.43 -22.49 -27.89
CA MET A 479 -8.20 -22.50 -27.10
C MET A 479 -7.03 -23.09 -27.90
N HIS A 480 -7.25 -24.21 -28.59
CA HIS A 480 -6.23 -24.85 -29.39
C HIS A 480 -5.81 -23.97 -30.59
N TRP A 481 -6.76 -23.26 -31.20
CA TRP A 481 -6.47 -22.30 -32.26
C TRP A 481 -5.68 -21.08 -31.76
N MET A 482 -6.00 -20.55 -30.58
CA MET A 482 -5.27 -19.45 -29.94
C MET A 482 -3.79 -19.78 -29.67
N ASP A 483 -3.50 -21.05 -29.33
CA ASP A 483 -2.15 -21.59 -29.12
C ASP A 483 -1.43 -21.98 -30.43
N SER A 484 -2.16 -22.01 -31.55
CA SER A 484 -1.61 -22.42 -32.85
C SER A 484 -0.76 -21.33 -33.52
N LYS A 485 0.09 -21.75 -34.47
CA LYS A 485 0.91 -20.84 -35.30
C LYS A 485 0.14 -20.17 -36.43
N SER A 486 -1.12 -20.53 -36.67
CA SER A 486 -1.90 -19.90 -37.73
C SER A 486 -2.44 -18.56 -37.26
N ASP A 487 -2.31 -17.55 -38.12
CA ASP A 487 -2.97 -16.26 -37.95
C ASP A 487 -3.34 -15.78 -39.34
N SER A 488 -4.18 -16.56 -40.03
CA SER A 488 -4.63 -16.14 -41.34
C SER A 488 -5.44 -14.86 -41.20
N HIS A 489 -5.13 -13.90 -42.08
CA HIS A 489 -5.84 -12.63 -42.16
C HIS A 489 -5.78 -11.77 -40.88
N GLY A 490 -4.85 -12.05 -39.95
CA GLY A 490 -4.52 -11.20 -38.80
C GLY A 490 -5.58 -11.17 -37.70
N PHE A 491 -6.57 -12.08 -37.71
CA PHE A 491 -7.64 -12.08 -36.73
C PHE A 491 -7.16 -12.44 -35.32
N ARG A 492 -6.27 -13.43 -35.19
CA ARG A 492 -5.68 -13.82 -33.90
C ARG A 492 -4.81 -12.70 -33.34
N THR A 493 -4.06 -12.00 -34.19
CA THR A 493 -3.30 -10.82 -33.79
C THR A 493 -4.20 -9.67 -33.33
N ALA A 494 -5.33 -9.43 -34.01
CA ALA A 494 -6.29 -8.41 -33.61
C ALA A 494 -6.93 -8.74 -32.25
N LEU A 495 -7.31 -10.00 -32.02
CA LEU A 495 -7.82 -10.50 -30.74
C LEU A 495 -6.78 -10.39 -29.62
N SER A 496 -5.54 -10.78 -29.90
CA SER A 496 -4.43 -10.66 -28.94
C SER A 496 -4.24 -9.19 -28.54
N LYS A 497 -4.26 -8.27 -29.51
CA LYS A 497 -4.15 -6.83 -29.23
C LYS A 497 -5.30 -6.29 -28.39
N SER A 498 -6.55 -6.69 -28.61
CA SER A 498 -7.66 -6.25 -27.75
C SER A 498 -7.58 -6.80 -26.33
N MET A 499 -6.95 -7.96 -26.14
CA MET A 499 -6.61 -8.51 -24.82
C MET A 499 -5.40 -7.82 -24.16
N GLY A 500 -4.76 -6.85 -24.82
CA GLY A 500 -3.50 -6.27 -24.35
C GLY A 500 -2.29 -7.20 -24.53
N LEU A 501 -2.42 -8.26 -25.33
CA LEU A 501 -1.37 -9.24 -25.65
C LEU A 501 -0.70 -8.82 -26.97
N GLY A 502 0.47 -8.18 -26.88
CA GLY A 502 1.25 -7.79 -28.07
C GLY A 502 1.65 -9.01 -28.91
N GLY A 503 1.51 -8.92 -30.24
CA GLY A 503 1.73 -10.01 -31.18
C GLY A 503 3.17 -10.55 -31.16
N VAL A 504 3.38 -11.67 -30.47
CA VAL A 504 4.56 -12.54 -30.62
C VAL A 504 4.05 -13.95 -30.83
N GLY A 505 4.46 -14.57 -31.93
CA GLY A 505 4.16 -15.96 -32.22
C GLY A 505 4.62 -16.87 -31.08
N TRP A 506 3.70 -17.70 -30.60
CA TRP A 506 4.02 -18.79 -29.70
C TRP A 506 5.04 -19.72 -30.40
N LEU A 507 6.08 -20.11 -29.65
CA LEU A 507 7.17 -21.04 -29.99
C LEU A 507 8.45 -20.44 -30.61
N ASN A 508 9.45 -20.29 -29.74
CA ASN A 508 10.80 -20.75 -30.02
C ASN A 508 11.40 -21.51 -28.81
N LYS A 509 11.08 -22.80 -28.71
CA LYS A 509 11.99 -23.83 -28.16
C LYS A 509 12.05 -24.97 -29.18
N LYS A 510 13.00 -24.89 -30.10
CA LYS A 510 13.43 -26.07 -30.87
C LYS A 510 14.49 -26.82 -30.06
N GLY A 511 14.39 -28.15 -30.14
CA GLY A 511 15.10 -29.12 -29.31
C GLY A 511 16.61 -28.98 -29.25
N GLY A 512 17.14 -29.18 -28.05
CA GLY A 512 18.42 -29.84 -27.84
C GLY A 512 18.11 -31.20 -27.23
N GLY A 513 18.07 -32.24 -28.06
CA GLY A 513 18.06 -33.61 -27.58
C GLY A 513 19.36 -33.90 -26.85
N GLY A 514 19.25 -34.31 -25.60
CA GLY A 514 20.36 -34.80 -24.78
C GLY A 514 19.80 -35.81 -23.81
N SER A 515 19.74 -37.07 -24.25
CA SER A 515 19.61 -38.21 -23.35
C SER A 515 20.77 -38.19 -22.36
N PHE A 516 20.52 -38.35 -21.06
CA PHE A 516 21.37 -39.16 -20.20
C PHE A 516 20.55 -39.65 -19.00
N LEU A 517 20.38 -40.98 -18.96
CA LEU A 517 20.24 -41.75 -17.74
C LEU A 517 21.46 -41.49 -16.83
N GLY A 518 21.22 -41.39 -15.53
CA GLY A 518 22.24 -41.23 -14.48
C GLY A 518 21.62 -40.72 -13.21
#